data_AF-T1GXY3-F1
#
_entry.id   AF-T1GXY3-F1
#
_cell.length_a   1.000
_cell.length_b   1.000
_cell.length_c   1.000
_cell.angle_alpha   90.00
_cell.angle_beta   90.00
_cell.angle_gamma   90.00
#
_symmetry.space_group_name_H-M   'P 1'
#
loop_
_entity.id
_entity.type
_entity.pdbx_description
1 polymer ?
#
loop_
_entity_poly.entity_id
_entity_poly.type
_entity_poly.pdbx_seq_one_letter_code
_entity_poly.pdbx_strand_id
1 'polypeptide(L)'
;MLDFKCRQDDLWVVTIPKCGTTWMQETAWLVQNDFDFDKANSILLTERSPFVEIEGLQDGICKSFKISDDLPSPRLLKSHLPASFLPKEIWQKRSKIIYVARNVKDTVVSFQP
;
A
#
# COMPACT_ATOMS: atom_id res chain seq x y z
N MET A 1 1.18 10.69 -9.37
CA MET A 1 0.30 9.60 -8.89
C MET A 1 -0.68 9.11 -9.96
N LEU A 2 -1.49 9.97 -10.58
CA LEU A 2 -2.51 9.54 -11.55
C LEU A 2 -1.95 8.74 -12.75
N ASP A 3 -0.71 9.04 -13.14
CA ASP A 3 0.02 8.38 -14.24
C ASP A 3 0.91 7.21 -13.81
N PHE A 4 0.81 6.78 -12.54
CA PHE A 4 1.57 5.63 -12.04
C PHE A 4 1.22 4.36 -12.82
N LYS A 5 2.25 3.57 -13.15
CA LYS A 5 2.12 2.35 -13.95
C LYS A 5 1.76 1.17 -13.07
N CYS A 6 0.53 0.70 -13.20
CA CYS A 6 0.06 -0.50 -12.49
C CYS A 6 0.38 -1.76 -13.29
N ARG A 7 0.65 -2.86 -12.60
CA ARG A 7 0.74 -4.20 -13.19
C ARG A 7 -0.57 -4.95 -12.93
N GLN A 8 -0.85 -5.93 -13.79
CA GLN A 8 -2.09 -6.71 -13.75
C GLN A 8 -2.24 -7.49 -12.44
N ASP A 9 -1.11 -7.91 -11.88
CA ASP A 9 -0.96 -8.75 -10.70
C ASP A 9 -0.67 -7.94 -9.42
N ASP A 10 -0.67 -6.61 -9.50
CA ASP A 10 -0.53 -5.75 -8.33
C ASP A 10 -1.71 -5.94 -7.36
N LEU A 11 -1.38 -5.96 -6.06
CA LEU A 11 -2.32 -5.95 -4.95
C LEU A 11 -2.20 -4.62 -4.19
N TRP A 12 -3.31 -3.94 -3.99
CA TRP A 12 -3.36 -2.63 -3.35
C TRP A 12 -4.07 -2.70 -2.00
N VAL A 13 -3.41 -2.24 -0.94
CA VAL A 13 -4.03 -2.00 0.38
C VAL A 13 -4.37 -0.51 0.47
N VAL A 14 -5.65 -0.20 0.34
CA VAL A 14 -6.17 1.17 0.35
C VAL A 14 -6.98 1.41 1.62
N THR A 15 -6.69 2.48 2.35
CA THR A 15 -7.34 2.74 3.64
C THR A 15 -7.39 4.22 3.95
N ILE A 16 -8.26 4.65 4.86
CA ILE A 16 -8.03 5.92 5.56
C ILE A 16 -6.89 5.72 6.57
N PRO A 17 -6.00 6.71 6.83
CA PRO A 17 -4.93 6.50 7.79
C PRO A 17 -5.47 6.13 9.17
N LYS A 18 -4.69 5.33 9.91
CA LYS A 18 -5.05 4.80 11.25
C LYS A 18 -6.25 3.83 11.29
N CYS A 19 -6.64 3.28 10.13
CA CYS A 19 -7.71 2.28 10.02
C CYS A 19 -7.20 0.82 9.89
N GLY A 20 -6.00 0.51 10.40
CA GLY A 20 -5.47 -0.87 10.38
C GLY A 20 -4.61 -1.24 9.18
N THR A 21 -3.97 -0.27 8.51
CA THR A 21 -3.07 -0.55 7.36
C THR A 21 -1.99 -1.55 7.67
N THR A 22 -1.27 -1.37 8.77
CA THR A 22 -0.06 -2.15 9.05
C THR A 22 -0.39 -3.63 9.17
N TRP A 23 -1.45 -3.93 9.91
CA TRP A 23 -1.94 -5.30 10.08
C TRP A 23 -2.40 -5.92 8.76
N MET A 24 -3.10 -5.15 7.92
CA MET A 24 -3.54 -5.63 6.61
C MET A 24 -2.37 -5.82 5.62
N GLN A 25 -1.38 -4.92 5.62
CA GLN A 25 -0.18 -5.07 4.79
C GLN A 25 0.57 -6.34 5.17
N GLU A 26 0.78 -6.61 6.46
CA GLU A 26 1.45 -7.84 6.90
C GLU A 26 0.68 -9.10 6.52
N THR A 27 -0.64 -9.10 6.77
CA THR A 27 -1.50 -10.24 6.46
C THR A 27 -1.51 -10.54 4.97
N ALA A 28 -1.70 -9.51 4.13
CA ALA A 28 -1.71 -9.67 2.68
C ALA A 28 -0.34 -10.13 2.15
N TRP A 29 0.76 -9.57 2.69
CA TRP A 29 2.10 -9.94 2.27
C TRP A 29 2.43 -11.39 2.60
N LEU A 30 2.11 -11.85 3.82
CA LEU A 30 2.31 -13.23 4.24
C LEU A 30 1.50 -14.20 3.38
N VAL A 31 0.21 -13.91 3.14
CA VAL A 31 -0.64 -14.75 2.27
C VAL A 31 -0.07 -14.84 0.84
N GLN A 32 0.50 -13.75 0.33
CA GLN A 32 1.11 -13.70 -1.01
C GLN A 32 2.47 -14.40 -1.10
N ASN A 33 3.17 -14.59 0.02
CA ASN A 33 4.50 -15.21 0.10
C ASN A 33 4.45 -16.52 0.90
N ASP A 34 3.37 -17.29 0.77
CA ASP A 34 3.22 -18.63 1.37
C ASP A 34 3.50 -18.70 2.89
N PHE A 35 3.16 -17.64 3.61
CA PHE A 35 3.41 -17.47 5.04
C PHE A 35 4.88 -17.57 5.45
N ASP A 36 5.79 -17.06 4.63
CA ASP A 36 7.22 -16.96 4.94
C ASP A 36 7.50 -15.86 6.01
N PHE A 37 7.47 -16.27 7.28
CA PHE A 37 7.71 -15.39 8.43
C PHE A 37 9.17 -14.95 8.55
N ASP A 38 10.13 -15.78 8.15
CA ASP A 38 11.55 -15.44 8.23
C ASP A 38 11.89 -14.29 7.27
N LYS A 39 11.33 -14.33 6.06
CA LYS A 39 11.46 -13.24 5.09
C LYS A 39 10.68 -12.00 5.51
N ALA A 40 9.50 -12.16 6.13
CA ALA A 40 8.75 -11.02 6.68
C ALA A 40 9.55 -10.27 7.77
N ASN A 41 10.32 -10.99 8.58
CA ASN A 41 11.14 -10.43 9.65
C ASN A 41 12.48 -9.84 9.16
N SER A 42 13.00 -10.31 8.02
CA SER A 42 14.28 -9.82 7.48
C SER A 42 14.18 -8.52 6.67
N ILE A 43 12.99 -8.19 6.15
CA ILE A 43 12.77 -7.02 5.31
C ILE A 43 11.73 -6.11 5.97
N LEU A 44 12.02 -4.80 6.03
CA LEU A 44 11.11 -3.81 6.60
C LEU A 44 9.79 -3.75 5.82
N LEU A 45 8.67 -3.56 6.53
CA LEU A 45 7.35 -3.46 5.92
C LEU A 45 7.25 -2.34 4.88
N THR A 46 7.96 -1.23 5.07
CA THR A 46 8.01 -0.11 4.12
C THR A 46 8.68 -0.46 2.80
N GLU A 47 9.57 -1.45 2.79
CA GLU A 47 10.22 -1.97 1.59
C GLU A 47 9.40 -3.09 0.96
N ARG A 48 8.80 -3.96 1.78
CA ARG A 48 7.89 -5.03 1.34
C ARG A 48 6.59 -4.51 0.73
N SER A 49 6.08 -3.41 1.28
CA SER A 49 4.84 -2.77 0.85
C SER A 49 4.99 -1.24 0.89
N PRO A 50 5.52 -0.64 -0.19
CA PRO A 50 5.80 0.78 -0.23
C PRO A 50 4.52 1.61 -0.22
N PHE A 51 4.61 2.76 0.44
CA PHE A 51 3.56 3.77 0.48
C PHE A 51 3.73 4.69 -0.74
N VAL A 52 2.93 4.47 -1.78
CA VAL A 52 3.25 4.94 -3.14
C VAL A 52 3.24 6.48 -3.24
N GLU A 53 2.34 7.16 -2.53
CA GLU A 53 2.16 8.60 -2.60
C GLU A 53 3.01 9.43 -1.61
N ILE A 54 3.83 8.80 -0.76
CA ILE A 54 4.62 9.54 0.24
C ILE A 54 5.63 10.50 -0.41
N GLU A 55 6.16 10.15 -1.58
CA GLU A 55 7.09 11.01 -2.33
C GLU A 55 6.44 12.36 -2.66
N GLY A 56 5.14 12.40 -2.97
CA GLY A 56 4.43 13.66 -3.23
C GLY A 56 4.15 14.52 -1.98
N LEU A 57 4.40 13.98 -0.78
CA LEU A 57 4.25 14.70 0.50
C LEU A 57 5.60 15.16 1.07
N GLN A 58 6.69 14.47 0.72
CA GLN A 58 8.03 14.71 1.23
C GLN A 58 9.07 14.57 0.10
N ASP A 59 9.17 15.61 -0.72
CA ASP A 59 10.07 15.65 -1.87
C ASP A 59 11.51 15.31 -1.46
N GLY A 60 12.10 14.31 -2.13
CA GLY A 60 13.51 13.94 -1.99
C GLY A 60 13.87 13.06 -0.78
N ILE A 61 12.96 12.86 0.18
CA ILE A 61 13.21 12.04 1.38
C ILE A 61 12.90 10.57 1.10
N CYS A 62 11.86 10.29 0.32
CA CYS A 62 11.40 8.93 0.06
C CYS A 62 11.18 8.73 -1.44
N LYS A 63 11.92 7.78 -2.04
CA LYS A 63 11.82 7.43 -3.48
C LYS A 63 10.77 6.33 -3.68
N SER A 64 9.53 6.57 -3.26
CA SER A 64 8.50 5.54 -3.23
C SER A 64 8.16 4.99 -4.60
N PHE A 65 8.23 5.80 -5.66
CA PHE A 65 8.00 5.33 -7.03
C PHE A 65 9.07 4.34 -7.48
N LYS A 66 10.35 4.67 -7.26
CA LYS A 66 11.46 3.78 -7.64
C LYS A 66 11.41 2.45 -6.89
N ILE A 67 11.21 2.51 -5.57
CA ILE A 67 11.07 1.30 -4.75
C ILE A 67 9.91 0.44 -5.26
N SER A 68 8.77 1.06 -5.60
CA SER A 68 7.62 0.34 -6.14
C SER A 68 7.93 -0.32 -7.48
N ASP A 69 8.71 0.33 -8.35
CA ASP A 69 9.06 -0.21 -9.67
C ASP A 69 10.13 -1.31 -9.61
N ASP A 70 11.07 -1.23 -8.68
CA ASP A 70 12.13 -2.21 -8.49
C ASP A 70 11.62 -3.53 -7.86
N LEU A 71 10.43 -3.52 -7.23
CA LEU A 71 9.85 -4.72 -6.63
C LEU A 71 9.46 -5.78 -7.67
N PRO A 72 9.72 -7.07 -7.38
CA PRO A 72 9.27 -8.16 -8.23
C PRO A 72 7.74 -8.28 -8.21
N SER A 73 7.20 -8.77 -9.32
CA SER A 73 5.78 -9.08 -9.47
C SER A 73 5.47 -10.46 -8.85
N PRO A 74 4.31 -10.64 -8.17
CA PRO A 74 3.29 -9.64 -7.85
C PRO A 74 3.72 -8.69 -6.73
N ARG A 75 3.36 -7.40 -6.83
CA ARG A 75 3.71 -6.36 -5.85
C ARG A 75 2.56 -6.09 -4.88
N LEU A 76 2.90 -5.75 -3.63
CA LEU A 76 1.95 -5.27 -2.63
C LEU A 76 2.16 -3.77 -2.39
N LEU A 77 1.19 -2.94 -2.74
CA LEU A 77 1.30 -1.49 -2.67
C LEU A 77 0.30 -0.93 -1.65
N LYS A 78 0.68 0.13 -0.93
CA LYS A 78 -0.23 0.81 0.01
C LYS A 78 -0.57 2.21 -0.48
N SER A 79 -1.83 2.62 -0.26
CA SER A 79 -2.28 4.00 -0.42
C SER A 79 -3.33 4.43 0.61
N HIS A 80 -3.36 5.72 0.90
CA HIS A 80 -4.38 6.45 1.64
C HIS A 80 -5.26 7.35 0.76
N LEU A 81 -5.01 7.39 -0.55
CA LEU A 81 -5.73 8.26 -1.46
C LEU A 81 -7.17 7.79 -1.67
N PRO A 82 -8.11 8.73 -1.81
CA PRO A 82 -9.46 8.44 -2.31
C PRO A 82 -9.40 7.78 -3.69
N ALA A 83 -10.44 7.01 -4.02
CA ALA A 83 -10.53 6.28 -5.30
C ALA A 83 -10.30 7.15 -6.54
N SER A 84 -10.72 8.43 -6.51
CA SER A 84 -10.54 9.39 -7.60
C SER A 84 -9.09 9.81 -7.85
N PHE A 85 -8.22 9.67 -6.85
CA PHE A 85 -6.81 10.05 -6.91
C PHE A 85 -5.88 8.85 -7.08
N LEU A 86 -6.42 7.63 -7.05
CA LEU A 86 -5.67 6.43 -7.41
C LEU A 86 -5.30 6.43 -8.90
N PRO A 87 -4.25 5.69 -9.30
CA PRO A 87 -3.84 5.60 -10.70
C PRO A 87 -4.97 5.08 -11.58
N LYS A 88 -5.22 5.74 -12.71
CA LYS A 88 -6.32 5.36 -13.62
C LYS A 88 -6.18 3.92 -14.13
N GLU A 89 -4.94 3.46 -14.27
CA GLU A 89 -4.61 2.12 -14.73
C GLU A 89 -5.11 1.02 -13.80
N ILE A 90 -5.29 1.26 -12.49
CA ILE A 90 -5.87 0.29 -11.54
C ILE A 90 -7.23 -0.19 -12.05
N TRP A 91 -8.07 0.75 -12.49
CA TRP A 91 -9.44 0.45 -12.94
C TRP A 91 -9.45 -0.21 -14.32
N GLN A 92 -8.53 0.17 -15.20
CA GLN A 92 -8.41 -0.39 -16.55
C GLN A 92 -7.91 -1.83 -16.52
N LYS A 93 -6.87 -2.09 -15.72
CA LYS A 93 -6.26 -3.42 -15.56
C LYS A 93 -7.01 -4.30 -14.58
N ARG A 94 -7.96 -3.78 -13.80
CA ARG A 94 -8.67 -4.55 -12.75
C ARG A 94 -7.70 -5.20 -11.76
N SER A 95 -6.69 -4.44 -11.32
CA SER A 95 -5.79 -4.87 -10.24
C SER A 95 -6.58 -5.15 -8.96
N LYS A 96 -6.04 -6.00 -8.08
CA LYS A 96 -6.73 -6.39 -6.84
C LYS A 96 -6.62 -5.26 -5.81
N ILE A 97 -7.71 -4.96 -5.11
CA ILE A 97 -7.76 -3.91 -4.07
C ILE A 97 -8.38 -4.48 -2.80
N ILE A 98 -7.68 -4.32 -1.68
CA ILE A 98 -8.17 -4.54 -0.33
C ILE A 98 -8.42 -3.15 0.27
N TYR A 99 -9.69 -2.80 0.45
CA TYR A 99 -10.07 -1.57 1.14
C TYR A 99 -10.38 -1.85 2.60
N VAL A 100 -9.72 -1.13 3.53
CA VAL A 100 -10.02 -1.25 4.97
C VAL A 100 -10.68 0.02 5.48
N ALA A 101 -11.89 -0.15 5.99
CA ALA A 101 -12.68 0.89 6.64
C ALA A 101 -12.76 0.62 8.15
N ARG A 102 -12.83 1.70 8.92
CA ARG A 102 -13.09 1.68 10.37
C ARG A 102 -14.14 2.72 10.71
N ASN A 103 -14.88 2.51 11.80
CA ASN A 103 -15.78 3.51 12.34
C ASN A 103 -15.03 4.84 12.53
N VAL A 104 -15.56 5.92 11.96
CA VAL A 104 -14.91 7.24 11.94
C VAL A 104 -14.62 7.75 13.35
N LYS A 105 -15.49 7.46 14.33
CA LYS A 105 -15.28 7.88 15.73
C LYS A 105 -13.99 7.25 16.29
N ASP A 106 -13.77 5.98 16.02
CA ASP A 106 -12.58 5.26 16.49
C ASP A 106 -11.32 5.68 15.72
N THR A 107 -11.47 6.00 14.43
CA THR A 107 -10.39 6.54 13.61
C THR A 107 -9.90 7.87 14.17
N VAL A 108 -10.81 8.79 14.50
CA VAL A 108 -10.48 10.10 15.09
C VAL A 108 -9.73 9.94 16.41
N VAL A 109 -10.21 9.07 17.31
CA VAL A 109 -9.51 8.77 18.58
C VAL A 109 -8.10 8.24 18.32
N SER A 110 -7.92 7.41 17.28
CA SER A 110 -6.59 6.84 16.96
C SER A 110 -5.58 7.87 16.44
N PHE A 111 -6.04 9.00 15.90
CA PHE A 111 -5.17 10.11 15.48
C PHE A 111 -4.71 11.01 16.64
N GLN A 112 -5.34 10.90 17.80
CA GLN A 112 -4.92 11.68 18.96
C GLN A 112 -3.53 11.22 19.41
N PRO A 113 -2.64 12.16 19.74
CA PRO A 113 -1.27 11.86 20.18
C PRO A 113 -1.21 11.21 21.57
#